data_AF-A0A820ASK8-F1
#
_entry.id   AF-A0A820ASK8-F1
#
_cell.length_a   1.000
_cell.length_b   1.000
_cell.length_c   1.000
_cell.angle_alpha   90.00
_cell.angle_beta   90.00
_cell.angle_gamma   90.00
#
_symmetry.space_group_name_H-M   'P 1'
#
loop_
_entity.id
_entity.type
_entity.pdbx_description
1 polymer ?
#
loop_
_entity_poly.entity_id
_entity_poly.type
_entity_poly.pdbx_seq_one_letter_code
_entity_poly.pdbx_strand_id
1 'polypeptide(L)'
;MATERTSPSWEDLITSCSLESCTCQIYNRQASPPSNDYHKSCCCGRLIRLHSFNGTSLLPKIKNNGETEWNPPDHFGIRVHSTKVPINVFGRIKSTDCKFIRIDIRSKLKNIYNLLVDDCGGDEHKPSLILSVYGGAKYFLVPEKLEKEIIRGIVDAASGTGK
;
A
#
# COMPACT_ATOMS: atom_id res chain seq x y z
N MET A 1 14.20 15.99 36.68
CA MET A 1 13.24 14.97 36.20
C MET A 1 13.42 14.84 34.71
N ALA A 2 14.13 13.82 34.25
CA ALA A 2 14.28 13.55 32.82
C ALA A 2 12.94 13.00 32.31
N THR A 3 12.33 13.69 31.36
CA THR A 3 11.16 13.18 30.64
C THR A 3 11.61 12.00 29.80
N GLU A 4 11.16 10.80 30.14
CA GLU A 4 11.29 9.62 29.27
C GLU A 4 10.66 9.97 27.92
N ARG A 5 11.50 10.18 26.89
CA ARG A 5 11.01 10.24 25.51
C ARG A 5 10.67 8.82 25.12
N THR A 6 9.40 8.47 25.22
CA THR A 6 8.86 7.25 24.60
C THR A 6 9.10 7.33 23.10
N SER A 7 9.74 6.31 22.53
CA SER A 7 9.90 6.18 21.08
C SER A 7 8.52 6.28 20.39
N PRO A 8 8.42 6.94 19.23
CA PRO A 8 7.15 7.10 18.53
C PRO A 8 6.54 5.73 18.18
N SER A 9 5.22 5.62 18.28
CA SER A 9 4.52 4.40 17.85
C SER A 9 4.57 4.24 16.32
N TRP A 10 4.26 3.04 15.82
CA TRP A 10 4.16 2.78 14.39
C TRP A 10 3.15 3.72 13.71
N GLU A 11 2.02 3.96 14.37
CA GLU A 11 0.96 4.85 13.92
C GLU A 11 1.44 6.31 13.86
N ASP A 12 2.26 6.75 14.82
CA ASP A 12 2.84 8.10 14.84
C ASP A 12 3.84 8.30 13.70
N LEU A 13 4.69 7.29 13.44
CA LEU A 13 5.65 7.30 12.33
C LEU A 13 4.94 7.40 10.98
N ILE A 14 3.85 6.66 10.79
CA ILE A 14 3.09 6.73 9.53
C ILE A 14 2.40 8.08 9.38
N THR A 15 1.79 8.61 10.45
CA THR A 15 1.03 9.86 10.39
C THR A 15 1.94 11.08 10.17
N SER A 16 3.18 11.02 10.67
CA SER A 16 4.21 12.04 10.40
C SER A 16 4.86 11.89 9.01
N CYS A 17 4.76 10.71 8.40
CA CYS A 17 5.27 10.47 7.06
C CYS A 17 4.35 11.05 5.97
N SER A 18 4.94 11.76 5.00
CA SER A 18 4.25 12.23 3.79
C SER A 18 4.09 11.11 2.75
N LEU A 19 3.51 9.98 3.16
CA LEU A 19 3.14 8.88 2.28
C LEU A 19 1.66 8.99 1.91
N GLU A 20 1.27 8.39 0.79
CA GLU A 20 -0.07 8.50 0.24
C GLU A 20 -0.58 7.13 -0.20
N SER A 21 -1.90 6.99 -0.22
CA SER A 21 -2.63 5.87 -0.81
C SER A 21 -3.19 6.27 -2.17
N CYS A 22 -3.56 5.28 -2.99
CA CYS A 22 -4.35 5.49 -4.20
C CYS A 22 -5.74 4.88 -4.11
N THR A 23 -6.73 5.62 -4.60
CA THR A 23 -8.08 5.11 -4.84
C THR A 23 -8.51 5.42 -6.26
N CYS A 24 -9.44 4.63 -6.79
CA CYS A 24 -9.97 4.85 -8.13
C CYS A 24 -10.96 6.04 -8.12
N GLN A 25 -10.89 6.85 -9.18
CA GLN A 25 -11.66 8.09 -9.34
C GLN A 25 -13.10 7.89 -9.83
N ILE A 26 -13.49 6.67 -10.22
CA ILE A 26 -14.70 6.45 -11.02
C ILE A 26 -16.01 6.79 -10.29
N TYR A 27 -16.07 6.78 -8.96
CA TYR A 27 -17.33 7.01 -8.25
C TYR A 27 -17.32 8.22 -7.31
N ASN A 28 -17.01 9.40 -7.86
CA ASN A 28 -17.47 10.66 -7.27
C ASN A 28 -18.91 11.01 -7.67
N ARG A 29 -19.86 10.08 -7.52
CA ARG A 29 -21.28 10.43 -7.66
C ARG A 29 -22.00 10.12 -6.36
N GLN A 30 -22.47 11.16 -5.69
CA GLN A 30 -23.51 11.07 -4.67
C GLN A 30 -24.90 10.74 -5.24
N ALA A 31 -25.02 10.34 -6.51
CA ALA A 31 -26.27 9.83 -7.04
C ALA A 31 -26.20 8.30 -7.09
N SER A 32 -27.14 7.65 -6.40
CA SER A 32 -27.40 6.21 -6.43
C SER A 32 -27.29 5.67 -7.87
N PRO A 33 -26.66 4.50 -8.10
CA PRO A 33 -26.62 3.93 -9.44
C PRO A 33 -28.05 3.64 -9.93
N PRO A 34 -28.36 3.85 -11.22
CA PRO A 34 -29.57 3.29 -11.80
C PRO A 34 -29.58 1.79 -11.54
N SER A 35 -30.75 1.25 -11.20
CA SER A 35 -30.92 -0.02 -10.49
C SER A 35 -30.34 -1.27 -11.18
N ASN A 36 -29.82 -1.15 -12.39
CA ASN A 36 -29.33 -2.24 -13.23
C ASN A 36 -27.79 -2.31 -13.34
N ASP A 37 -27.04 -1.37 -12.74
CA ASP A 37 -25.57 -1.27 -12.92
C ASP A 37 -24.72 -1.79 -11.75
N TYR A 38 -25.37 -2.39 -10.75
CA TYR A 38 -24.71 -2.89 -9.52
C TYR A 38 -23.69 -4.02 -9.73
N HIS A 39 -23.69 -4.65 -10.90
CA HIS A 39 -22.82 -5.80 -11.23
C HIS A 39 -21.65 -5.45 -12.17
N LYS A 40 -21.55 -4.22 -12.66
CA LYS A 40 -20.44 -3.87 -13.56
C LYS A 40 -19.13 -3.74 -12.79
N SER A 41 -18.08 -4.36 -13.32
CA SER A 41 -16.71 -4.22 -12.85
C SER A 41 -16.09 -2.94 -13.40
N CYS A 42 -15.37 -2.23 -12.55
CA CYS A 42 -14.51 -1.14 -12.95
C CYS A 42 -13.30 -1.69 -13.71
N CYS A 43 -12.66 -0.89 -14.55
CA CYS A 43 -11.42 -1.26 -15.24
C CYS A 43 -10.27 -1.66 -14.28
N CYS A 44 -10.36 -1.27 -13.00
CA CYS A 44 -9.44 -1.73 -11.96
C CYS A 44 -9.74 -3.14 -11.39
N GLY A 45 -10.76 -3.82 -11.92
CA GLY A 45 -11.21 -5.15 -11.49
C GLY A 45 -12.12 -5.17 -10.26
N ARG A 46 -12.30 -4.04 -9.54
CA ARG A 46 -13.24 -3.96 -8.41
C ARG A 46 -14.66 -3.71 -8.89
N LEU A 47 -15.65 -4.19 -8.14
CA LEU A 47 -17.05 -3.82 -8.37
C LEU A 47 -17.22 -2.31 -8.24
N ILE A 48 -17.96 -1.68 -9.16
CA ILE A 48 -18.18 -0.22 -9.15
C ILE A 48 -18.76 0.24 -7.81
N ARG A 49 -19.69 -0.51 -7.20
CA ARG A 49 -20.27 -0.20 -5.88
C ARG A 49 -19.26 -0.14 -4.72
N LEU A 50 -18.07 -0.72 -4.87
CA LEU A 50 -17.02 -0.77 -3.84
C LEU A 50 -16.00 0.37 -3.97
N HIS A 51 -16.28 1.39 -4.78
CA HIS A 51 -15.37 2.51 -5.09
C HIS A 51 -15.43 3.72 -4.16
N SER A 52 -16.07 3.61 -3.00
CA SER A 52 -16.19 4.73 -2.05
C SER A 52 -15.28 4.53 -0.85
N PHE A 53 -14.09 5.14 -0.88
CA PHE A 53 -13.35 5.46 0.34
C PHE A 53 -13.08 6.96 0.35
N ASN A 54 -13.91 7.66 1.12
CA ASN A 54 -13.81 9.06 1.52
C ASN A 54 -14.15 10.10 0.43
N GLY A 55 -15.46 10.23 0.16
CA GLY A 55 -16.31 11.45 0.16
C GLY A 55 -15.79 12.87 -0.11
N THR A 56 -14.53 13.11 -0.44
CA THR A 56 -14.03 14.39 -0.93
C THR A 56 -13.54 14.14 -2.33
N SER A 57 -14.35 14.49 -3.31
CA SER A 57 -13.96 14.31 -4.68
C SER A 57 -14.31 15.54 -5.50
N LEU A 58 -13.43 15.77 -6.46
CA LEU A 58 -13.37 16.96 -7.28
C LEU A 58 -14.64 17.08 -8.13
N LEU A 59 -15.14 18.32 -8.20
CA LEU A 59 -16.39 18.71 -8.83
C LEU A 59 -16.56 18.11 -10.24
N PRO A 60 -17.76 17.63 -10.60
CA PRO A 60 -18.04 17.10 -11.93
C PRO A 60 -17.82 18.18 -13.01
N LYS A 61 -17.21 17.81 -14.13
CA LYS A 61 -17.38 18.56 -15.38
C LYS A 61 -18.82 18.30 -15.88
N ILE A 62 -19.73 19.17 -15.49
CA ILE A 62 -21.13 19.15 -15.95
C ILE A 62 -21.12 19.40 -17.45
N LYS A 63 -21.67 18.47 -18.25
CA LYS A 63 -22.12 18.81 -19.61
C LYS A 63 -23.44 19.57 -19.48
N ASN A 64 -23.63 20.62 -20.28
CA ASN A 64 -24.71 21.61 -20.18
C ASN A 64 -26.16 21.10 -20.25
N ASN A 65 -26.39 19.78 -20.35
CA ASN A 65 -27.72 19.19 -20.54
C ASN A 65 -28.22 18.32 -19.38
N GLY A 66 -27.58 18.36 -18.20
CA GLY A 66 -28.03 17.62 -17.01
C GLY A 66 -27.82 16.09 -17.08
N GLU A 67 -27.54 15.54 -18.26
CA GLU A 67 -27.15 14.15 -18.46
C GLU A 67 -25.65 13.99 -18.27
N THR A 68 -25.28 13.14 -17.31
CA THR A 68 -23.89 12.76 -17.06
C THR A 68 -23.71 11.31 -17.53
N GLU A 69 -23.37 11.13 -18.80
CA GLU A 69 -23.00 9.82 -19.35
C GLU A 69 -21.59 9.42 -18.86
N TRP A 70 -21.46 8.20 -18.35
CA TRP A 70 -20.16 7.62 -18.03
C TRP A 70 -19.51 7.17 -19.34
N ASN A 71 -18.51 7.95 -19.80
CA ASN A 71 -17.63 7.54 -20.87
C ASN A 71 -16.31 7.05 -20.23
N PRO A 72 -16.04 5.74 -20.20
CA PRO A 72 -14.73 5.27 -19.79
C PRO A 72 -13.68 5.88 -20.72
N PRO A 73 -12.51 6.31 -20.21
CA PRO A 73 -11.44 6.71 -21.09
C PRO A 73 -11.07 5.52 -22.00
N ASP A 74 -10.86 5.79 -23.29
CA ASP A 74 -10.46 4.79 -24.29
C ASP A 74 -9.15 4.07 -23.92
N HIS A 75 -8.35 4.67 -23.02
CA HIS A 75 -7.10 4.11 -22.51
C HIS A 75 -7.08 4.04 -20.98
N PHE A 76 -6.88 2.83 -20.46
CA PHE A 76 -6.68 2.57 -19.04
C PHE A 76 -5.24 2.90 -18.62
N GLY A 77 -5.00 4.12 -18.17
CA GLY A 77 -3.77 4.49 -17.47
C GLY A 77 -4.01 4.59 -15.96
N ILE A 78 -3.21 3.88 -15.15
CA ILE A 78 -3.25 3.98 -13.67
C ILE A 78 -3.26 5.44 -13.20
N ARG A 79 -2.50 6.31 -13.88
CA ARG A 79 -2.40 7.74 -13.56
C ARG A 79 -3.67 8.54 -13.85
N VAL A 80 -4.46 8.11 -14.84
CA VAL A 80 -5.70 8.77 -15.28
C VAL A 80 -6.89 8.32 -14.43
N HIS A 81 -6.84 7.10 -13.91
CA HIS A 81 -7.96 6.47 -13.23
C HIS A 81 -7.85 6.48 -11.69
N SER A 82 -6.70 6.85 -11.13
CA SER A 82 -6.47 6.87 -9.68
C SER A 82 -6.11 8.25 -9.14
N THR A 83 -6.72 8.61 -8.02
CA THR A 83 -6.37 9.79 -7.24
C THR A 83 -5.56 9.41 -6.02
N LYS A 84 -4.68 10.33 -5.60
CA LYS A 84 -4.00 10.25 -4.32
C LYS A 84 -4.97 10.60 -3.21
N VAL A 85 -4.87 9.88 -2.10
CA VAL A 85 -5.60 10.14 -0.87
C VAL A 85 -4.64 9.98 0.31
N PRO A 86 -4.93 10.59 1.47
CA PRO A 86 -4.19 10.31 2.69
C PRO A 86 -4.14 8.79 2.97
N ILE A 87 -3.07 8.32 3.60
CA ILE A 87 -2.97 6.92 3.99
C ILE A 87 -4.13 6.57 4.93
N ASN A 88 -4.76 5.45 4.63
CA ASN A 88 -5.95 4.98 5.32
C ASN A 88 -5.93 3.48 5.63
N VAL A 89 -4.88 2.76 5.22
CA VAL A 89 -4.75 1.31 5.42
C VAL A 89 -3.35 1.01 5.95
N PHE A 90 -3.26 0.88 7.26
CA PHE A 90 -2.07 0.54 8.00
C PHE A 90 -2.46 -0.07 9.35
N GLY A 91 -1.50 -0.70 10.03
CA GLY A 91 -1.68 -1.17 11.40
C GLY A 91 -0.80 -2.37 11.71
N ARG A 92 -1.26 -3.21 12.65
CA ARG A 92 -0.56 -4.40 13.12
C ARG A 92 -1.44 -5.64 13.04
N ILE A 93 -0.89 -6.74 12.54
CA ILE A 93 -1.55 -8.04 12.49
C ILE A 93 -1.38 -8.72 13.85
N LYS A 94 -2.47 -8.86 14.61
CA LYS A 94 -2.43 -9.36 16.01
C LYS A 94 -1.81 -10.75 16.16
N SER A 95 -1.98 -11.64 15.19
CA SER A 95 -1.50 -13.03 15.28
C SER A 95 0.00 -13.18 15.07
N THR A 96 0.64 -12.26 14.32
CA THR A 96 2.06 -12.33 13.95
C THR A 96 2.88 -11.16 14.45
N ASP A 97 2.23 -10.19 15.08
CA ASP A 97 2.81 -8.91 15.53
C ASP A 97 3.46 -8.07 14.41
N CYS A 98 3.16 -8.42 13.14
CA CYS A 98 3.71 -7.76 11.97
C CYS A 98 3.02 -6.41 11.74
N LYS A 99 3.82 -5.38 11.46
CA LYS A 99 3.37 -4.07 10.99
C LYS A 99 3.07 -4.13 9.49
N PHE A 100 2.04 -3.42 9.04
CA PHE A 100 1.74 -3.28 7.62
C PHE A 100 1.30 -1.86 7.27
N ILE A 101 1.54 -1.48 6.02
CA ILE A 101 1.08 -0.24 5.40
C ILE A 101 0.81 -0.48 3.92
N ARG A 102 -0.26 0.12 3.40
CA ARG A 102 -0.52 0.17 1.96
C ARG A 102 -0.10 1.54 1.43
N ILE A 103 0.77 1.54 0.42
CA ILE A 103 1.31 2.75 -0.21
C ILE A 103 0.97 2.81 -1.70
N ASP A 104 0.84 4.02 -2.23
CA ASP A 104 0.74 4.26 -3.67
C ASP A 104 2.10 3.96 -4.34
N ILE A 105 2.07 3.30 -5.50
CA ILE A 105 3.25 3.06 -6.34
C ILE A 105 3.98 4.35 -6.76
N ARG A 106 3.29 5.49 -6.74
CA ARG A 106 3.82 6.82 -7.03
C ARG A 106 4.50 7.49 -5.82
N SER A 107 4.52 6.83 -4.65
CA SER A 107 5.16 7.36 -3.45
C SER A 107 6.65 7.54 -3.67
N LYS A 108 7.22 8.61 -3.11
CA LYS A 108 8.67 8.85 -3.20
C LYS A 108 9.41 7.78 -2.40
N LEU A 109 10.35 7.07 -3.03
CA LEU A 109 11.17 6.05 -2.37
C LEU A 109 11.87 6.58 -1.10
N LYS A 110 12.30 7.84 -1.11
CA LYS A 110 12.90 8.50 0.07
C LYS A 110 11.97 8.49 1.29
N ASN A 111 10.66 8.69 1.10
CA ASN A 111 9.71 8.69 2.20
C ASN A 111 9.52 7.28 2.77
N ILE A 112 9.53 6.26 1.90
CA ILE A 112 9.45 4.85 2.31
C ILE A 112 10.72 4.46 3.06
N TYR A 113 11.88 4.85 2.55
CA TYR A 113 13.18 4.59 3.17
C TYR A 113 13.26 5.22 4.57
N ASN A 114 12.91 6.50 4.72
CA ASN A 114 12.93 7.18 6.01
C ASN A 114 12.01 6.48 7.01
N LEU A 115 10.79 6.10 6.61
CA LEU A 115 9.87 5.35 7.48
C LEU A 115 10.49 4.04 7.99
N LEU A 116 11.15 3.27 7.10
CA LEU A 116 11.79 2.01 7.49
C LEU A 116 12.96 2.23 8.45
N VAL A 117 13.78 3.25 8.23
CA VAL A 117 14.90 3.59 9.11
C VAL A 117 14.40 4.05 10.47
N ASP A 118 13.40 4.94 10.49
CA ASP A 118 12.80 5.44 11.73
C ASP A 118 12.15 4.30 12.52
N ASP A 119 11.49 3.35 11.86
CA ASP A 119 10.90 2.16 12.50
C ASP A 119 11.97 1.21 13.08
N CYS A 120 13.16 1.15 12.46
CA CYS A 120 14.31 0.43 13.00
C CYS A 120 14.96 1.15 14.19
N GLY A 121 14.57 2.38 14.53
CA GLY A 121 15.16 3.18 15.61
C GLY A 121 16.19 4.22 15.13
N GLY A 122 16.15 4.57 13.84
CA GLY A 122 17.01 5.59 13.24
C GLY A 122 18.24 5.00 12.52
N ASP A 123 19.11 5.89 12.04
CA ASP A 123 20.28 5.51 11.22
C ASP A 123 21.26 4.56 11.93
N GLU A 124 21.32 4.59 13.27
CA GLU A 124 22.18 3.72 14.08
C GLU A 124 21.75 2.24 14.04
N HIS A 125 20.49 1.98 13.69
CA HIS A 125 19.91 0.64 13.64
C HIS A 125 19.53 0.21 12.22
N LYS A 126 20.05 0.93 11.20
CA LYS A 126 19.85 0.58 9.80
C LYS A 126 20.49 -0.79 9.50
N PRO A 127 19.81 -1.67 8.74
CA PRO A 127 20.39 -2.95 8.34
C PRO A 127 21.66 -2.77 7.51
N SER A 128 22.73 -3.47 7.90
CA SER A 128 24.01 -3.52 7.18
C SER A 128 24.00 -4.49 5.99
N LEU A 129 23.04 -5.43 5.97
CA LEU A 129 22.80 -6.39 4.91
C LEU A 129 21.34 -6.32 4.46
N ILE A 130 21.12 -6.25 3.15
CA ILE A 130 19.79 -6.39 2.54
C ILE A 130 19.83 -7.65 1.67
N LEU A 131 19.08 -8.67 2.07
CA LEU A 131 18.89 -9.89 1.30
C LEU A 131 17.55 -9.82 0.56
N SER A 132 17.55 -10.08 -0.75
CA SER A 132 16.32 -10.18 -1.53
C SER A 132 16.23 -11.56 -2.17
N VAL A 133 15.15 -12.29 -1.84
CA VAL A 133 14.88 -13.63 -2.37
C VAL A 133 13.75 -13.53 -3.38
N TYR A 134 14.02 -13.95 -4.61
CA TYR A 134 13.06 -13.97 -5.70
C TYR A 134 12.68 -15.41 -6.06
N GLY A 135 11.43 -15.61 -6.48
CA GLY A 135 10.91 -16.92 -6.86
C GLY A 135 9.66 -16.82 -7.72
N GLY A 136 9.09 -17.97 -8.05
CA GLY A 136 7.83 -18.06 -8.80
C GLY A 136 6.60 -18.07 -7.89
N ALA A 137 5.44 -17.67 -8.42
CA ALA A 137 4.16 -17.75 -7.71
C ALA A 137 3.60 -19.19 -7.61
N LYS A 138 4.23 -20.17 -8.28
CA LYS A 138 3.82 -21.57 -8.29
C LYS A 138 4.68 -22.39 -7.34
N TYR A 139 4.07 -23.37 -6.69
CA TYR A 139 4.77 -24.36 -5.90
C TYR A 139 5.76 -25.14 -6.77
N PHE A 140 6.93 -25.41 -6.21
CA PHE A 140 7.93 -26.30 -6.78
C PHE A 140 8.48 -27.19 -5.66
N LEU A 141 8.92 -28.39 -6.02
CA LEU A 141 9.51 -29.32 -5.08
C LEU A 141 10.99 -29.03 -4.93
N VAL A 142 11.47 -28.99 -3.70
CA VAL A 142 12.89 -28.86 -3.36
C VAL A 142 13.33 -30.14 -2.65
N PRO A 143 14.46 -30.75 -3.04
CA PRO A 143 15.01 -31.86 -2.28
C PRO A 143 15.30 -31.44 -0.83
N GLU A 144 14.90 -32.26 0.15
CA GLU A 144 15.00 -31.94 1.59
C GLU A 144 16.41 -31.49 2.01
N LYS A 145 17.46 -32.15 1.47
CA LYS A 145 18.85 -31.76 1.74
C LYS A 145 19.15 -30.34 1.27
N LEU A 146 18.66 -29.96 0.10
CA LEU A 146 18.88 -28.62 -0.46
C LEU A 146 18.11 -27.57 0.34
N GLU A 147 16.87 -27.86 0.72
CA GLU A 147 16.05 -26.97 1.55
C GLU A 147 16.73 -26.65 2.89
N LYS A 148 17.23 -27.69 3.59
CA LYS A 148 17.94 -27.53 4.86
C LYS A 148 19.18 -26.64 4.74
N GLU A 149 19.98 -26.87 3.71
CA GLU A 149 21.22 -26.11 3.49
C GLU A 149 20.94 -24.65 3.12
N ILE A 150 19.90 -24.39 2.31
CA ILE A 150 19.48 -23.03 1.97
C ILE A 150 18.99 -22.29 3.21
N ILE A 151 18.08 -22.89 3.99
CA ILE A 151 17.55 -22.27 5.21
C ILE A 151 18.68 -21.95 6.18
N ARG A 152 19.58 -22.91 6.42
CA ARG A 152 20.75 -22.71 7.30
C ARG A 152 21.61 -21.54 6.83
N GLY A 153 21.99 -21.53 5.54
CA GLY A 153 22.83 -20.47 4.99
C GLY A 153 22.20 -19.07 5.11
N ILE A 154 20.89 -18.95 4.89
CA ILE A 154 20.17 -17.67 5.03
C ILE A 154 20.13 -17.22 6.50
N VAL A 155 19.79 -18.11 7.42
CA VAL A 155 19.72 -17.81 8.85
C VAL A 155 21.09 -17.43 9.41
N ASP A 156 22.14 -18.18 9.04
CA ASP A 156 23.51 -17.93 9.48
C ASP A 156 24.02 -16.58 8.96
N ALA A 157 23.73 -16.25 7.69
CA ALA A 157 24.08 -14.96 7.11
C ALA A 157 23.36 -13.81 7.84
N ALA A 158 22.04 -13.91 8.00
CA ALA A 158 21.23 -12.87 8.66
C ALA A 158 21.61 -12.67 10.13
N SER A 159 21.95 -13.75 10.85
CA SER A 159 22.34 -13.69 12.27
C SER A 159 23.80 -13.27 12.46
N GLY A 160 24.65 -13.50 11.45
CA GLY A 160 26.08 -13.16 11.48
C GLY A 160 26.37 -11.71 11.10
N THR A 161 25.52 -11.08 10.29
CA THR A 161 25.68 -9.67 9.89
C THR A 161 24.93 -8.71 10.82
N GLY A 162 25.57 -7.60 11.21
CA GLY A 162 24.90 -6.51 11.93
C GLY A 162 24.87 -6.64 13.46
N LYS A 163 25.99 -7.07 14.05
CA LYS A 163 26.34 -6.64 15.42
C LYS A 163 26.81 -5.19 15.41
#